data_AF-A0A1G2LVP0-F1
#
_entry.id   AF-A0A1G2LVP0-F1
#
_cell.length_a   1.000
_cell.length_b   1.000
_cell.length_c   1.000
_cell.angle_alpha   90.00
_cell.angle_beta   90.00
_cell.angle_gamma   90.00
#
_symmetry.space_group_name_H-M   'P 1'
#
loop_
_entity.id
_entity.type
_entity.pdbx_description
1 polymer ?
#
loop_
_entity_poly.entity_id
_entity_poly.type
_entity_poly.pdbx_seq_one_letter_code
_entity_poly.pdbx_strand_id
1 'polypeptide(L)'
;MRKTKTPERLKKLFWINCFAGISLFLARSALALENPLASSSFAELISNIAEIVAQIGTPVAVIAIIWAGFLFATAQGNEEKINTAKRTFFWAIIGTAILLGAWTLSTAIEEFMLSL
;
A
#
# COMPACT_ATOMS: atom_id res chain seq x y z
N MET A 1 1.86 31.94 28.43
CA MET A 1 2.59 31.60 27.19
C MET A 1 3.15 30.18 27.27
N ARG A 2 2.47 29.16 26.72
CA ARG A 2 2.97 27.76 26.70
C ARG A 2 3.75 27.53 25.41
N LYS A 3 5.09 27.49 25.51
CA LYS A 3 5.99 27.15 24.41
C LYS A 3 5.63 25.75 23.90
N THR A 4 5.17 25.67 22.67
CA THR A 4 4.80 24.42 21.99
C THR A 4 6.11 23.66 21.66
N LYS A 5 6.43 22.68 22.51
CA LYS A 5 7.59 21.76 22.40
C LYS A 5 7.33 20.71 21.28
N THR A 6 6.96 21.15 20.09
CA THR A 6 6.26 20.33 19.09
C THR A 6 7.10 19.53 18.09
N PRO A 7 8.34 19.88 17.68
CA PRO A 7 8.99 19.16 16.59
C PRO A 7 9.50 17.77 16.99
N GLU A 8 10.03 17.64 18.22
CA GLU A 8 10.58 16.38 18.75
C GLU A 8 9.50 15.32 18.99
N ARG A 9 8.31 15.74 19.47
CA ARG A 9 7.20 14.80 19.71
C ARG A 9 6.52 14.38 18.41
N LEU A 10 6.41 15.26 17.42
CA LEU A 10 5.86 14.93 16.10
C LEU A 10 6.74 13.90 15.37
N LYS A 11 8.06 14.11 15.40
CA LYS A 11 9.03 13.19 14.78
C LYS A 11 9.01 11.81 15.44
N LYS A 12 8.88 11.76 16.78
CA LYS A 12 8.71 10.51 17.53
C LYS A 12 7.37 9.83 17.26
N LEU A 13 6.27 10.58 17.14
CA LEU A 13 4.95 10.03 16.81
C LEU A 13 4.89 9.46 15.38
N PHE A 14 5.59 10.10 14.44
CA PHE A 14 5.77 9.61 13.07
C PHE A 14 6.63 8.34 13.03
N TRP A 15 7.74 8.31 13.79
CA TRP A 15 8.56 7.10 13.96
C TRP A 15 7.80 5.96 14.63
N ILE A 16 6.98 6.25 15.66
CA ILE A 16 6.15 5.26 16.35
C ILE A 16 5.08 4.67 15.42
N ASN A 17 4.38 5.49 14.63
CA ASN A 17 3.41 4.99 13.65
C ASN A 17 4.08 4.19 12.52
N CYS A 18 5.27 4.60 12.06
CA CYS A 18 6.03 3.86 11.05
C CYS A 18 6.52 2.49 11.58
N PHE A 19 7.01 2.45 12.83
CA PHE A 19 7.52 1.24 13.47
C PHE A 19 6.38 0.29 13.87
N ALA A 20 5.26 0.83 14.36
CA ALA A 20 4.06 0.05 14.67
C ALA A 20 3.40 -0.51 13.40
N GLY A 21 3.38 0.24 12.29
CA GLY A 21 2.87 -0.23 11.01
C GLY A 21 3.64 -1.45 10.47
N ILE A 22 4.97 -1.44 10.59
CA ILE A 22 5.83 -2.58 10.23
C ILE A 22 5.60 -3.79 11.16
N SER A 23 5.43 -3.55 12.46
CA SER A 23 5.18 -4.61 13.45
C SER A 23 3.80 -5.26 13.30
N LEU A 24 2.76 -4.48 12.96
CA LEU A 24 1.41 -4.97 12.76
C LEU A 24 1.30 -5.81 11.48
N PHE A 25 2.11 -5.49 10.46
CA PHE A 25 2.23 -6.27 9.24
C PHE A 25 2.89 -7.64 9.48
N LEU A 26 3.94 -7.71 10.31
CA LEU A 26 4.62 -8.98 10.64
C LEU A 26 3.80 -9.88 11.59
N ALA A 27 3.05 -9.30 12.52
CA ALA A 27 2.27 -10.05 13.51
C ALA A 27 1.02 -10.75 12.94
N ARG A 28 0.53 -10.34 11.75
CA ARG A 28 -0.65 -10.95 11.11
C ARG A 28 -0.40 -12.36 10.55
N SER A 29 0.81 -12.90 10.66
CA SER A 29 1.21 -14.19 10.10
C SER A 29 0.90 -15.42 10.99
N ALA A 30 0.27 -15.22 12.16
CA ALA A 30 -0.01 -16.31 13.11
C ALA A 30 -1.51 -16.53 13.34
N LEU A 31 -2.18 -17.26 12.45
CA LEU A 31 -3.42 -17.97 12.78
C LEU A 31 -3.76 -19.00 11.68
N ALA A 32 -3.74 -20.27 12.07
CA ALA A 32 -4.24 -21.46 11.37
C ALA A 32 -3.82 -21.67 9.90
N LEU A 33 -3.27 -22.86 9.62
CA LEU A 33 -3.10 -23.36 8.25
C LEU A 33 -4.48 -23.76 7.67
N GLU A 34 -5.39 -22.78 7.55
CA GLU A 34 -6.61 -22.94 6.75
C GLU A 34 -6.17 -22.93 5.28
N ASN A 35 -6.60 -23.94 4.50
CA ASN A 35 -6.26 -24.04 3.09
C ASN A 35 -6.67 -22.74 2.37
N PRO A 36 -5.73 -21.93 1.83
CA PRO A 36 -6.02 -20.60 1.26
C PRO A 36 -6.82 -20.64 -0.04
N LEU A 37 -7.18 -21.84 -0.51
CA LEU A 37 -8.03 -22.13 -1.65
C LEU A 37 -9.35 -22.82 -1.26
N ALA A 38 -9.65 -22.99 0.04
CA ALA A 38 -10.85 -23.64 0.54
C ALA A 38 -12.08 -22.90 0.01
N SER A 39 -12.65 -23.43 -1.08
CA SER A 39 -13.74 -22.79 -1.79
C SER A 39 -14.79 -23.84 -2.08
N SER A 40 -15.99 -23.55 -1.58
CA SER A 40 -17.18 -24.33 -1.84
C SER A 40 -18.00 -23.74 -2.99
N SER A 41 -17.69 -22.49 -3.42
CA SER A 41 -18.34 -21.78 -4.53
C SER A 41 -17.39 -20.85 -5.30
N PHE A 42 -17.78 -20.50 -6.53
CA PHE A 42 -17.02 -19.58 -7.40
C PHE A 42 -16.92 -18.16 -6.82
N ALA A 43 -17.92 -17.70 -6.07
CA ALA A 43 -17.92 -16.39 -5.44
C ALA A 43 -16.86 -16.29 -4.32
N GLU A 44 -16.74 -17.35 -3.51
CA GLU A 44 -15.71 -17.44 -2.46
C GLU A 44 -14.28 -17.42 -3.02
N LEU A 45 -14.05 -18.09 -4.16
CA LEU A 45 -12.75 -18.06 -4.84
C LEU A 45 -12.33 -16.64 -5.19
N ILE A 46 -13.26 -15.85 -5.75
CA ILE A 46 -12.97 -14.49 -6.19
C ILE A 46 -12.70 -13.57 -5.00
N SER A 47 -13.47 -13.69 -3.92
CA SER A 47 -13.22 -12.91 -2.70
C SER A 47 -11.88 -13.25 -2.05
N ASN A 48 -11.52 -14.53 -1.95
CA ASN A 48 -10.24 -14.94 -1.37
C ASN A 48 -9.04 -14.50 -2.23
N ILE A 49 -9.16 -14.60 -3.55
CA ILE A 49 -8.12 -14.09 -4.46
C ILE A 49 -7.98 -12.58 -4.32
N ALA A 50 -9.09 -11.85 -4.24
CA ALA A 50 -9.06 -10.40 -4.07
C ALA A 50 -8.38 -10.00 -2.75
N GLU A 51 -8.61 -10.73 -1.65
CA GLU A 51 -7.99 -10.45 -0.36
C GLU A 51 -6.48 -10.73 -0.36
N ILE A 52 -6.05 -11.85 -0.96
CA ILE A 52 -4.63 -12.19 -1.14
C ILE A 52 -3.94 -11.12 -2.00
N VAL A 53 -4.57 -10.70 -3.10
CA VAL A 53 -4.04 -9.66 -3.99
C VAL A 53 -3.98 -8.31 -3.27
N ALA A 54 -4.96 -7.96 -2.45
CA ALA A 54 -4.93 -6.73 -1.65
C ALA A 54 -3.79 -6.75 -0.62
N GLN A 55 -3.58 -7.88 0.06
CA GLN A 55 -2.54 -8.04 1.08
C GLN A 55 -1.13 -7.97 0.50
N ILE A 56 -0.90 -8.53 -0.69
CA ILE A 56 0.40 -8.50 -1.38
C ILE A 56 0.57 -7.21 -2.20
N GLY A 57 -0.52 -6.62 -2.69
CA GLY A 57 -0.51 -5.43 -3.53
C GLY A 57 0.08 -4.21 -2.83
N THR A 58 -0.24 -4.01 -1.54
CA THR A 58 0.29 -2.89 -0.75
C THR A 58 1.82 -2.85 -0.67
N PRO A 59 2.54 -3.90 -0.21
CA PRO A 59 4.00 -3.88 -0.18
C PRO A 59 4.64 -3.80 -1.57
N VAL A 60 4.01 -4.42 -2.59
CA VAL A 60 4.50 -4.33 -3.97
C VAL A 60 4.47 -2.89 -4.50
N ALA A 61 3.40 -2.13 -4.22
CA ALA A 61 3.31 -0.73 -4.61
C ALA A 61 4.45 0.12 -4.00
N VAL A 62 4.79 -0.12 -2.72
CA VAL A 62 5.90 0.58 -2.05
C VAL A 62 7.23 0.28 -2.73
N ILE A 63 7.50 -0.99 -3.05
CA ILE A 63 8.73 -1.41 -3.74
C ILE A 63 8.81 -0.77 -5.13
N ALA A 64 7.70 -0.73 -5.88
CA ALA A 64 7.65 -0.14 -7.21
C ALA A 64 7.99 1.36 -7.20
N ILE A 65 7.50 2.11 -6.20
CA ILE A 65 7.82 3.53 -6.04
C ILE A 65 9.31 3.73 -5.70
N ILE A 66 9.87 2.92 -4.81
CA ILE A 66 11.30 2.96 -4.47
C ILE A 66 12.16 2.67 -5.71
N TRP A 67 11.79 1.66 -6.49
CA TRP A 67 12.51 1.29 -7.72
C TRP A 67 12.50 2.42 -8.76
N ALA A 68 11.35 3.06 -8.96
CA ALA A 68 11.25 4.23 -9.83
C ALA A 68 12.17 5.38 -9.37
N GLY A 69 12.26 5.62 -8.06
CA GLY A 69 13.16 6.62 -7.47
C GLY A 69 14.65 6.32 -7.75
N PHE A 70 15.07 5.07 -7.59
CA PHE A 70 16.44 4.64 -7.93
C PHE A 70 16.75 4.82 -9.42
N LEU A 71 15.77 4.55 -10.29
CA LEU A 71 15.93 4.71 -11.73
C LEU A 71 16.10 6.19 -12.12
N PHE A 72 15.43 7.12 -11.43
CA PHE A 72 15.67 8.56 -11.58
C PHE A 72 17.05 8.99 -11.08
N ALA A 73 17.49 8.48 -9.92
CA ALA A 73 18.78 8.83 -9.34
C ALA A 73 19.97 8.36 -10.19
N THR A 74 19.84 7.20 -10.84
CA THR A 74 20.90 6.60 -11.67
C THR A 74 20.92 7.09 -13.12
N ALA A 75 19.93 7.89 -13.54
CA ALA A 75 19.83 8.32 -14.94
C ALA A 75 20.91 9.32 -15.36
N GLN A 76 21.57 10.02 -14.42
CA GLN A 76 22.77 10.88 -14.61
C GLN A 76 22.81 11.74 -15.90
N GLY A 77 21.66 12.18 -16.42
CA GLY A 77 21.58 13.03 -17.62
C GLY A 77 21.46 12.29 -18.96
N ASN A 78 21.36 10.96 -18.98
CA ASN A 78 20.98 10.23 -20.20
C ASN A 78 19.46 10.33 -20.40
N GLU A 79 19.03 11.02 -21.46
CA GLU A 79 17.61 11.24 -21.77
C GLU A 79 16.81 9.95 -21.92
N GLU A 80 17.41 8.89 -22.46
CA GLU A 80 16.77 7.59 -22.62
C GLU A 80 16.39 6.99 -21.26
N LYS A 81 17.34 6.99 -20.32
CA LYS A 81 17.12 6.48 -18.95
C LYS A 81 16.12 7.32 -18.18
N ILE A 82 16.11 8.65 -18.38
CA ILE A 82 15.11 9.54 -17.78
C ILE A 82 13.72 9.22 -18.31
N ASN A 83 13.59 8.95 -19.61
CA ASN A 83 12.29 8.60 -20.19
C ASN A 83 11.78 7.26 -19.67
N THR A 84 12.67 6.26 -19.53
CA THR A 84 12.33 4.99 -18.88
C THR A 84 11.90 5.19 -17.43
N ALA A 85 12.64 5.99 -16.65
CA ALA A 85 12.32 6.32 -15.26
C ALA A 85 10.92 6.95 -15.12
N LYS A 86 10.59 7.91 -15.98
CA LYS A 86 9.27 8.55 -16.04
C LYS A 86 8.18 7.52 -16.30
N ARG A 87 8.35 6.67 -17.32
CA ARG A 87 7.35 5.63 -17.64
C ARG A 87 7.13 4.70 -16.46
N THR A 88 8.20 4.18 -15.85
CA THR A 88 8.11 3.29 -14.69
C THR A 88 7.41 3.96 -13.51
N PHE A 89 7.68 5.25 -13.27
CA PHE A 89 7.02 6.01 -12.23
C PHE A 89 5.52 6.21 -12.50
N PHE A 90 5.13 6.52 -13.73
CA PHE A 90 3.71 6.59 -14.11
C PHE A 90 2.99 5.26 -13.88
N TRP A 91 3.60 4.14 -14.25
CA TRP A 91 3.04 2.81 -13.97
C TRP A 91 2.91 2.54 -12.47
N ALA A 92 3.90 2.94 -11.66
CA ALA A 92 3.83 2.81 -10.20
C ALA A 92 2.69 3.66 -9.59
N ILE A 93 2.49 4.89 -10.07
CA ILE A 93 1.37 5.75 -9.64
C ILE A 93 0.03 5.10 -10.01
N ILE A 94 -0.13 4.63 -11.24
CA ILE A 94 -1.37 4.02 -11.69
C ILE A 94 -1.69 2.78 -10.85
N GLY A 95 -0.72 1.90 -10.61
CA GLY A 95 -0.92 0.73 -9.75
C GLY A 95 -1.31 1.10 -8.32
N THR A 96 -0.68 2.14 -7.76
CA THR A 96 -1.02 2.63 -6.42
C THR A 96 -2.41 3.28 -6.39
N ALA A 97 -2.77 4.05 -7.41
CA ALA A 97 -4.07 4.69 -7.52
C ALA A 97 -5.20 3.68 -7.64
N ILE A 98 -4.99 2.55 -8.31
CA ILE A 98 -5.97 1.45 -8.39
C ILE A 98 -6.18 0.80 -7.02
N LEU A 99 -5.09 0.50 -6.29
CA LEU A 99 -5.18 -0.08 -4.95
C LEU A 99 -5.93 0.84 -3.98
N LEU A 100 -5.57 2.13 -3.98
CA LEU A 100 -6.25 3.12 -3.15
C LEU A 100 -7.70 3.27 -3.58
N GLY A 101 -7.95 3.43 -4.89
CA GLY A 101 -9.29 3.63 -5.45
C GLY A 101 -10.25 2.47 -5.18
N ALA A 102 -9.77 1.22 -5.20
CA ALA A 102 -10.57 0.07 -4.82
C ALA A 102 -11.03 0.14 -3.36
N TRP A 103 -10.13 0.54 -2.46
CA TRP A 103 -10.44 0.65 -1.03
C TRP A 103 -11.36 1.85 -0.72
N THR A 104 -11.10 3.02 -1.32
CA THR A 104 -12.00 4.19 -1.15
C THR A 104 -13.39 3.91 -1.71
N LEU A 105 -13.50 3.17 -2.81
CA LEU A 105 -14.80 2.86 -3.39
C LEU A 105 -15.59 1.86 -2.52
N SER A 106 -14.94 0.84 -1.96
CA SER A 106 -15.59 -0.12 -1.04
C SER A 106 -16.14 0.60 0.19
N THR A 107 -15.29 1.40 0.84
CA THR A 107 -15.65 2.13 2.06
C THR A 107 -16.74 3.16 1.81
N ALA A 108 -16.72 3.85 0.66
CA ALA A 108 -17.79 4.77 0.29
C ALA A 108 -19.16 4.07 0.18
N ILE A 109 -19.22 2.89 -0.44
CA ILE A 109 -20.48 2.14 -0.59
C ILE A 109 -21.00 1.68 0.77
N GLU A 110 -20.13 1.19 1.65
CA GLU A 110 -20.48 0.79 3.01
C GLU A 110 -21.04 1.96 3.83
N GLU A 111 -20.41 3.14 3.75
CA GLU A 111 -20.91 4.36 4.40
C GLU A 111 -22.28 4.77 3.87
N PHE A 112 -22.51 4.70 2.56
CA PHE A 112 -23.82 4.98 1.98
C PHE A 112 -24.89 3.99 2.47
N MET A 113 -24.57 2.69 2.57
CA MET A 113 -25.49 1.67 3.11
C MET A 113 -25.79 1.88 4.59
N LEU A 114 -24.79 2.23 5.41
CA LEU A 114 -24.96 2.47 6.84
C LEU A 114 -25.75 3.75 7.15
N SER A 115 -25.77 4.71 6.23
CA SER A 115 -26.51 5.96 6.38
C SER A 115 -28.03 5.84 6.14
N LEU A 116 -28.48 4.70 5.64
CA LEU A 116 -29.86 4.44 5.19
C LEU A 116 -30.60 3.54 6.20
#